data_AF-A0A928ZZC1-F1
#
_entry.id   AF-A0A928ZZC1-F1
#
_cell.length_a   1.000
_cell.length_b   1.000
_cell.length_c   1.000
_cell.angle_alpha   90.00
_cell.angle_beta   90.00
_cell.angle_gamma   90.00
#
_symmetry.space_group_name_H-M   'P 1'
#
loop_
_entity.id
_entity.type
_entity.pdbx_description
1 polymer ?
#
loop_
_entity_poly.entity_id
_entity_poly.type
_entity_poly.pdbx_seq_one_letter_code
_entity_poly.pdbx_strand_id
1 'polypeptide(L)'
;MNYLLVSLFIFGALLFLIRFSLNWLATSYKFQLFGKMITRISTHEKALALTYDDGPNPPYTEGLLDVLREFDAKATFFTIGENVENNLETTRRIVAEGHELGNHSYSHKKLVDTSLNIICSEI
;
A
#
# COMPACT_ATOMS: atom_id res chain seq x y z
N MET A 1 18.57 -41.19 22.98
CA MET A 1 17.28 -40.48 22.89
C MET A 1 17.44 -38.95 22.92
N ASN A 2 18.43 -38.38 23.63
CA ASN A 2 18.57 -36.92 23.79
C ASN A 2 19.11 -36.17 22.55
N TYR A 3 20.01 -36.76 21.75
CA TYR A 3 20.59 -36.06 20.60
C TYR A 3 19.57 -35.75 19.49
N LEU A 4 18.68 -36.70 19.17
CA LEU A 4 17.65 -36.49 18.16
C LEU A 4 16.68 -35.37 18.56
N LEU A 5 16.25 -35.35 19.82
CA LEU A 5 15.38 -34.30 20.38
C LEU A 5 16.06 -32.93 20.35
N VAL A 6 17.33 -32.85 20.75
CA VAL A 6 18.11 -31.61 20.70
C VAL A 6 18.29 -31.13 19.25
N SER A 7 18.61 -32.03 18.32
CA SER A 7 18.74 -31.68 16.89
C SER A 7 17.43 -31.19 16.28
N LEU A 8 16.29 -31.82 16.60
CA LEU A 8 14.98 -31.37 16.13
C LEU A 8 14.60 -30.00 16.69
N PHE A 9 14.90 -29.74 17.97
CA PHE A 9 14.66 -28.44 18.59
C PHE A 9 15.52 -27.34 17.94
N ILE A 10 16.82 -27.58 17.75
CA ILE A 10 17.73 -26.63 17.08
C ILE A 10 17.25 -26.36 15.65
N PHE A 11 16.85 -27.40 14.91
CA PHE A 11 16.34 -27.25 13.55
C PHE A 11 15.04 -26.43 13.51
N GLY A 12 14.09 -26.69 14.42
CA GLY A 12 12.86 -25.89 14.53
C GLY A 12 13.14 -24.43 14.91
N ALA A 13 14.05 -24.18 15.85
CA ALA A 13 14.47 -22.84 16.23
C ALA A 13 15.14 -22.10 15.06
N LEU A 14 15.96 -22.79 14.27
CA LEU A 14 16.59 -22.22 13.09
C LEU A 14 15.56 -21.84 12.01
N LEU A 15 14.60 -22.73 11.73
CA LEU A 15 13.51 -22.43 10.78
C LEU A 15 12.67 -21.24 11.24
N PHE A 16 12.37 -21.15 12.54
CA PHE A 16 11.66 -20.02 13.10
C PHE A 16 12.44 -18.72 12.92
N LEU A 17 13.74 -18.70 13.27
CA LEU A 17 14.59 -17.51 13.11
C LEU A 17 14.71 -17.07 11.65
N ILE A 18 14.84 -18.01 10.71
CA ILE A 18 14.86 -17.72 9.27
C ILE A 18 13.53 -17.09 8.85
N ARG A 19 12.39 -17.72 9.18
CA ARG A 19 11.07 -17.19 8.81
C ARG A 19 10.80 -15.83 9.45
N PHE A 20 11.19 -15.62 10.70
CA PHE A 20 11.07 -14.34 11.38
C PHE A 20 11.90 -13.27 10.67
N SER A 21 13.16 -13.58 10.35
CA SER A 21 14.07 -12.66 9.66
C SER A 21 13.59 -12.32 8.26
N LEU A 22 13.09 -13.30 7.51
CA LEU A 22 12.51 -13.09 6.18
C LEU A 22 11.25 -12.23 6.24
N ASN A 23 10.36 -12.46 7.21
CA ASN A 23 9.18 -11.59 7.40
C ASN A 23 9.60 -10.16 7.75
N TRP A 24 10.53 -9.99 8.69
CA TRP A 24 11.05 -8.68 9.07
C TRP A 24 11.61 -7.92 7.86
N LEU A 25 12.44 -8.60 7.07
CA LEU A 25 13.03 -8.05 5.85
C LEU A 25 11.96 -7.71 4.81
N ALA A 26 10.98 -8.60 4.60
CA ALA A 26 9.87 -8.38 3.65
C ALA A 26 8.93 -7.24 4.07
N THR A 27 8.81 -6.95 5.36
CA THR A 27 8.04 -5.80 5.87
C THR A 27 8.85 -4.50 5.98
N SER A 28 10.16 -4.55 5.67
CA SER A 28 11.01 -3.36 5.72
C SER A 28 10.84 -2.51 4.46
N TYR A 29 10.44 -1.25 4.63
CA TYR A 29 10.37 -0.29 3.52
C TYR A 29 11.76 -0.01 2.87
N LYS A 30 12.85 -0.37 3.56
CA LYS A 30 14.22 -0.22 3.06
C LYS A 30 14.67 -1.38 2.17
N PHE A 31 13.94 -2.49 2.18
CA PHE A 31 14.35 -3.71 1.51
C PHE A 31 13.27 -4.19 0.53
N GLN A 32 13.42 -3.81 -0.73
CA GLN A 32 12.51 -4.20 -1.81
C GLN A 32 12.96 -5.53 -2.39
N LEU A 33 12.37 -6.63 -1.91
CA LEU A 33 12.55 -7.95 -2.51
C LEU A 33 11.91 -8.05 -3.90
N PHE A 34 10.80 -7.33 -4.12
CA PHE A 34 9.99 -7.41 -5.32
C PHE A 34 9.58 -6.02 -5.79
N GLY A 35 9.65 -5.81 -7.11
CA GLY A 35 9.30 -4.53 -7.74
C GLY A 35 10.26 -3.40 -7.36
N LYS A 36 10.13 -2.28 -8.07
CA LYS A 36 10.81 -1.03 -7.75
C LYS A 36 9.79 -0.10 -7.12
N MET A 37 9.94 0.26 -5.85
CA MET A 37 9.11 1.34 -5.29
C MET A 37 9.75 2.68 -5.63
N ILE A 38 8.95 3.56 -6.25
CA ILE A 38 9.35 4.92 -6.57
C ILE A 38 8.97 5.79 -5.37
N THR A 39 9.97 6.15 -4.56
CA THR A 39 9.78 7.05 -3.42
C THR A 39 10.20 8.48 -3.70
N ARG A 40 10.92 8.69 -4.81
CA ARG A 40 11.34 10.00 -5.33
C ARG A 40 11.73 9.89 -6.79
N ILE A 41 11.60 10.99 -7.51
CA ILE A 41 12.14 11.18 -8.86
C ILE A 41 13.16 12.32 -8.82
N SER A 42 14.30 12.14 -9.48
CA SER A 42 15.27 13.23 -9.65
C SER A 42 14.74 14.18 -10.72
N THR A 43 14.54 15.43 -10.34
CA THR A 43 14.14 16.51 -11.25
C THR A 43 14.91 17.77 -10.90
N HIS A 44 15.10 18.65 -11.89
CA HIS A 44 15.67 19.98 -11.68
C HIS A 44 14.60 21.00 -11.22
N GLU A 45 13.33 20.61 -11.27
CA GLU A 45 12.21 21.42 -10.81
C GLU A 45 12.02 21.31 -9.30
N LYS A 46 11.55 22.39 -8.67
CA LYS A 46 11.12 22.36 -7.26
C LYS A 46 9.70 21.77 -7.19
N ALA A 47 9.60 20.46 -7.32
CA ALA A 47 8.34 19.74 -7.35
C ALA A 47 8.13 18.87 -6.09
N LEU A 48 6.87 18.72 -5.70
CA LEU A 48 6.39 17.81 -4.68
C LEU A 48 5.20 17.04 -5.25
N ALA A 49 5.14 15.73 -5.00
CA ALA A 49 3.97 14.91 -5.34
C ALA A 49 3.20 14.62 -4.04
N LEU A 50 1.95 15.06 -3.97
CA LEU A 50 1.05 14.75 -2.87
C LEU A 50 0.29 13.47 -3.19
N THR A 51 0.33 12.50 -2.28
CA THR A 51 -0.39 11.23 -2.41
C THR A 51 -1.18 10.95 -1.15
N TYR A 52 -2.38 10.40 -1.30
CA TYR A 52 -3.27 10.03 -0.20
C TYR A 52 -3.78 8.62 -0.41
N ASP A 53 -3.68 7.79 0.64
CA ASP A 53 -4.11 6.39 0.62
C ASP A 53 -5.48 6.24 1.32
N ASP A 54 -6.06 5.05 1.25
CA ASP A 54 -7.28 4.62 1.97
C ASP A 54 -8.61 5.30 1.60
N GLY A 55 -8.60 6.22 0.63
CA GLY A 55 -9.82 6.90 0.17
C GLY A 55 -10.68 6.05 -0.79
N PRO A 56 -11.84 6.58 -1.22
CA PRO A 56 -12.55 7.73 -0.67
C PRO A 56 -13.25 7.42 0.66
N ASN A 57 -13.16 8.34 1.63
CA ASN A 57 -13.80 8.24 2.93
C ASN A 57 -14.42 9.58 3.33
N PRO A 58 -15.69 9.83 2.95
CA PRO A 58 -16.42 11.02 3.37
C PRO A 58 -16.65 11.05 4.89
N PRO A 59 -16.64 12.24 5.51
CA PRO A 59 -16.50 13.57 4.89
C PRO A 59 -15.04 14.00 4.68
N TYR A 60 -14.05 13.19 5.10
CA TYR A 60 -12.65 13.61 5.16
C TYR A 60 -12.03 13.81 3.78
N THR A 61 -12.28 12.88 2.84
CA THR A 61 -11.81 13.04 1.45
C THR A 61 -12.40 14.29 0.80
N GLU A 62 -13.65 14.65 1.11
CA GLU A 62 -14.30 15.84 0.58
C GLU A 62 -13.69 17.13 1.12
N GLY A 63 -13.45 17.19 2.44
CA GLY A 63 -12.75 18.33 3.05
C GLY A 63 -11.32 18.48 2.51
N LEU A 64 -10.62 17.38 2.27
CA LEU A 64 -9.30 17.41 1.64
C LEU A 64 -9.36 17.97 0.21
N LEU A 65 -10.35 17.55 -0.59
CA LEU A 65 -10.55 18.09 -1.95
C LEU A 65 -10.83 19.60 -1.91
N ASP A 66 -11.60 20.09 -0.93
CA ASP A 66 -11.83 21.53 -0.77
C ASP A 66 -10.53 22.30 -0.46
N VAL A 67 -9.67 21.77 0.41
CA VAL A 67 -8.35 22.36 0.70
C VAL A 67 -7.47 22.34 -0.54
N LEU A 68 -7.38 21.22 -1.27
CA LEU A 68 -6.58 21.14 -2.48
C LEU A 68 -7.04 22.15 -3.53
N ARG A 69 -8.36 22.35 -3.68
CA ARG A 69 -8.94 23.36 -4.56
C ARG A 69 -8.58 24.78 -4.13
N GLU A 70 -8.62 25.09 -2.84
CA GLU A 70 -8.25 26.40 -2.30
C GLU A 70 -6.82 26.81 -2.68
N PHE A 71 -5.89 25.85 -2.68
CA PHE A 71 -4.50 26.07 -3.03
C PHE A 71 -4.15 25.79 -4.50
N ASP A 72 -5.15 25.53 -5.35
CA ASP A 72 -4.97 25.09 -6.75
C ASP A 72 -3.96 23.94 -6.89
N ALA A 73 -3.99 23.02 -5.92
CA ALA A 73 -3.08 21.88 -5.84
C ALA A 73 -3.71 20.61 -6.42
N LYS A 74 -2.88 19.75 -7.00
CA LYS A 74 -3.27 18.40 -7.47
C LYS A 74 -2.56 17.33 -6.65
N ALA A 75 -3.16 16.14 -6.63
CA ALA A 75 -2.71 15.00 -5.84
C ALA A 75 -3.12 13.70 -6.52
N THR A 76 -2.48 12.61 -6.13
CA THR A 76 -2.86 11.24 -6.51
C THR A 76 -3.53 10.57 -5.32
N PHE A 77 -4.73 10.02 -5.52
CA PHE A 77 -5.49 9.30 -4.50
C PHE A 77 -5.39 7.80 -4.77
N PHE A 78 -4.64 7.07 -3.95
CA PHE A 78 -4.64 5.62 -3.96
C PHE A 78 -5.88 5.12 -3.22
N THR A 79 -6.90 4.72 -3.98
CA THR A 79 -8.22 4.40 -3.43
C THR A 79 -8.44 2.91 -3.25
N ILE A 80 -9.19 2.54 -2.21
CA ILE A 80 -9.68 1.19 -1.96
C ILE A 80 -10.92 0.93 -2.82
N GLY A 81 -10.97 -0.18 -3.55
CA GLY A 81 -12.08 -0.52 -4.46
C GLY A 81 -13.45 -0.54 -3.78
N GLU A 82 -13.57 -1.19 -2.62
CA GLU A 82 -14.80 -1.21 -1.82
C GLU A 82 -15.25 0.20 -1.42
N ASN A 83 -14.31 1.10 -1.11
CA ASN A 83 -14.64 2.48 -0.76
C ASN A 83 -15.11 3.27 -1.99
N VAL A 84 -14.54 3.02 -3.16
CA VAL A 84 -14.98 3.62 -4.43
C VAL A 84 -16.42 3.25 -4.74
N GLU A 85 -16.78 1.96 -4.64
CA GLU A 85 -18.15 1.49 -4.90
C GLU A 85 -19.18 2.14 -3.96
N ASN A 86 -18.81 2.32 -2.70
CA ASN A 86 -19.69 2.92 -1.69
C ASN A 86 -19.74 4.46 -1.76
N ASN A 87 -18.75 5.11 -2.39
CA ASN A 87 -18.62 6.58 -2.43
C ASN A 87 -18.32 7.07 -3.85
N LEU A 88 -19.14 6.64 -4.81
CA LEU A 88 -18.99 6.98 -6.23
C LEU A 88 -19.00 8.49 -6.48
N GLU A 89 -19.80 9.25 -5.72
CA GLU A 89 -19.89 10.71 -5.92
C GLU A 89 -18.58 11.41 -5.54
N THR A 90 -18.04 11.10 -4.36
CA THR A 90 -16.72 11.58 -3.95
C THR A 90 -15.64 11.14 -4.93
N THR A 91 -15.69 9.90 -5.44
CA THR A 91 -14.74 9.41 -6.45
C THR A 91 -14.82 10.21 -7.75
N ARG A 92 -16.04 10.46 -8.26
CA ARG A 92 -16.23 11.29 -9.46
C ARG A 92 -15.70 12.70 -9.25
N ARG A 93 -15.90 13.25 -8.06
CA ARG A 93 -15.39 14.56 -7.69
C ARG A 93 -13.86 14.61 -7.70
N ILE A 94 -13.16 13.59 -7.18
CA ILE A 94 -11.69 13.45 -7.29
C ILE A 94 -11.25 13.62 -8.75
N VAL A 95 -11.87 12.87 -9.67
CA VAL A 95 -11.51 12.91 -11.11
C VAL A 95 -11.92 14.24 -11.76
N ALA A 96 -13.12 14.74 -11.47
CA ALA A 96 -13.66 15.97 -12.06
C ALA A 96 -12.82 17.21 -11.66
N GLU A 97 -12.22 17.19 -10.48
CA GLU A 97 -11.32 18.25 -10.02
C GLU A 97 -9.88 18.10 -10.54
N GLY A 98 -9.59 17.08 -11.35
CA GLY A 98 -8.31 16.90 -12.04
C GLY A 98 -7.24 16.19 -11.20
N HIS A 99 -7.62 15.45 -10.17
CA HIS A 99 -6.71 14.59 -9.42
C HIS A 99 -6.56 13.23 -10.11
N GLU A 100 -5.45 12.53 -9.80
CA GLU A 100 -5.20 11.18 -10.30
C GLU A 100 -5.76 10.12 -9.35
N LEU A 101 -6.24 9.00 -9.88
CA LEU A 101 -6.59 7.82 -9.10
C LEU A 101 -5.50 6.75 -9.23
N GLY A 102 -5.04 6.25 -8.09
CA GLY A 102 -4.20 5.07 -7.95
C GLY A 102 -4.97 3.90 -7.33
N ASN A 103 -4.50 2.69 -7.55
CA ASN A 103 -5.08 1.48 -6.95
C ASN A 103 -4.45 1.22 -5.57
N HIS A 104 -5.28 1.10 -4.53
CA HIS A 104 -4.86 0.72 -3.17
C HIS A 104 -5.47 -0.61 -2.72
N SER A 105 -5.54 -1.56 -3.64
CA SER A 105 -6.27 -2.83 -3.58
C SER A 105 -7.79 -2.68 -3.49
N TYR A 106 -8.51 -3.76 -3.79
CA TYR A 106 -9.96 -3.76 -3.73
C TYR A 106 -10.49 -3.72 -2.28
N SER A 107 -9.99 -4.60 -1.40
CA SER A 107 -10.49 -4.79 -0.03
C SER A 107 -9.47 -4.50 1.07
N HIS A 108 -8.36 -3.85 0.72
CA HIS A 108 -7.29 -3.47 1.65
C HIS A 108 -6.63 -4.66 2.36
N LYS A 109 -6.60 -5.83 1.71
CA LYS A 109 -5.89 -7.01 2.21
C LYS A 109 -4.37 -6.85 2.05
N LYS A 110 -3.63 -7.32 3.06
CA LYS A 110 -2.17 -7.45 2.94
C LYS A 110 -1.83 -8.45 1.84
N LEU A 111 -1.12 -7.99 0.80
CA LEU A 111 -0.75 -8.82 -0.35
C LEU A 111 0.57 -9.57 -0.18
N VAL A 112 1.28 -9.34 0.93
CA VAL A 112 2.53 -10.08 1.23
C VAL A 112 2.18 -11.48 1.69
N ASP A 113 2.88 -12.48 1.16
CA ASP A 113 2.72 -13.91 1.52
C ASP A 113 1.34 -14.49 1.13
N THR A 114 0.67 -13.90 0.14
CA THR A 114 -0.58 -14.40 -0.44
C THR A 114 -0.36 -15.06 -1.81
N SER A 115 -1.39 -15.75 -2.33
CA SER A 115 -1.32 -16.37 -3.65
C SER A 115 -1.50 -15.35 -4.78
N LEU A 116 -0.96 -15.64 -5.96
CA LEU A 116 -1.15 -14.81 -7.15
C LEU A 116 -2.63 -14.58 -7.48
N ASN A 117 -3.49 -15.58 -7.25
CA ASN A 117 -4.93 -15.44 -7.45
C ASN A 117 -5.55 -14.37 -6.54
N ILE A 118 -5.09 -14.27 -5.29
CA ILE A 118 -5.54 -13.23 -4.36
C ILE A 118 -5.04 -11.87 -4.84
N ILE A 119 -3.76 -11.77 -5.23
CA ILE A 119 -3.18 -10.52 -5.75
C ILE A 119 -3.96 -10.03 -6.97
N CYS A 120 -4.25 -10.91 -7.94
CA CYS A 120 -5.03 -10.56 -9.13
C CYS A 120 -6.49 -10.22 -8.85
N SER A 121 -7.08 -10.71 -7.75
CA SER A 121 -8.44 -10.30 -7.37
C SER A 121 -8.49 -8.93 -6.70
N GLU A 122 -7.34 -8.42 -6.25
CA GLU A 122 -7.26 -7.16 -5.51
C GLU A 122 -6.77 -5.99 -6.37
N ILE A 123 -6.13 -6.24 -7.54
CA ILE A 123 -5.55 -5.22 -8.44
C ILE A 123 -6.30 -5.21 -9.77
#